data_AF-A0AAV2QST0-F1
#
_entry.id   AF-A0AAV2QST0-F1
#
_cell.length_a   1.000
_cell.length_b   1.000
_cell.length_c   1.000
_cell.angle_alpha   90.00
_cell.angle_beta   90.00
_cell.angle_gamma   90.00
#
_symmetry.space_group_name_H-M   'P 1'
#
loop_
_entity.id
_entity.type
_entity.pdbx_description
1 polymer ?
#
loop_
_entity_poly.entity_id
_entity_poly.type
_entity_poly.pdbx_seq_one_letter_code
_entity_poly.pdbx_strand_id
1 'polypeptide(L)'
;VDASGSSKEKYTTEEKHTGNVQCASEVMKCILDQNGLQPGGLILGGKLHRESCEPEDPFYGHILTMDTYARALKNAAKMISDGIFARNLQQHYISYKSEFGERLDNGSCTLEDCEEQVRTFGEPKTQSAHIEHYENIFNNYVYPKTQ
;
A
#
# COMPACT_ATOMS: atom_id res chain seq x y z
N VAL A 1 23.76 -0.70 -22.41
CA VAL A 1 22.27 -0.65 -22.47
C VAL A 1 21.81 -1.94 -21.83
N ASP A 2 21.62 -1.88 -20.52
CA ASP A 2 21.73 -3.07 -19.67
C ASP A 2 20.33 -3.40 -19.17
N ALA A 3 19.86 -4.61 -19.49
CA ALA A 3 18.55 -5.15 -19.16
C ALA A 3 18.45 -5.58 -17.68
N SER A 4 18.83 -4.69 -16.76
CA SER A 4 18.59 -4.88 -15.34
C SER A 4 17.63 -3.79 -14.87
N GLY A 5 16.36 -4.16 -14.76
CA GLY A 5 15.28 -3.32 -14.25
C GLY A 5 15.66 -2.67 -12.92
N SER A 6 16.09 -1.42 -13.01
CA SER A 6 16.19 -0.49 -11.90
C SER A 6 15.67 0.85 -12.39
N SER A 7 14.74 1.42 -11.63
CA SER A 7 13.91 2.58 -11.96
C SER A 7 14.70 3.82 -12.40
N LYS A 8 15.16 3.84 -13.66
CA LYS A 8 15.87 4.95 -14.31
C LYS A 8 15.52 5.15 -15.78
N GLU A 9 14.36 4.70 -16.24
CA GLU A 9 13.86 5.09 -17.57
C GLU A 9 12.72 6.11 -17.41
N LYS A 10 13.06 7.38 -17.62
CA LYS A 10 12.14 8.54 -17.63
C LYS A 10 11.39 8.71 -18.97
N TYR A 11 11.51 7.74 -19.86
CA TYR A 11 10.75 7.66 -21.10
C TYR A 11 9.99 6.34 -21.05
N THR A 12 8.74 6.35 -21.48
CA THR A 12 7.76 5.28 -21.32
C THR A 12 8.25 3.93 -21.88
N THR A 13 9.05 3.18 -21.11
CA THR A 13 9.14 1.73 -21.29
C THR A 13 7.86 1.18 -20.71
N GLU A 14 6.90 0.97 -21.59
CA GLU A 14 5.59 0.40 -21.29
C GLU A 14 5.69 -1.09 -20.94
N GLU A 15 6.62 -1.46 -20.07
CA GLU A 15 6.65 -2.73 -19.34
C GLU A 15 5.49 -2.72 -18.34
N LYS A 16 4.29 -2.92 -18.85
CA LYS A 16 3.03 -2.96 -18.09
C LYS A 16 2.61 -4.37 -17.71
N HIS A 17 3.55 -5.32 -17.68
CA HIS A 17 3.28 -6.63 -17.14
C HIS A 17 3.51 -6.60 -15.63
N THR A 18 2.42 -6.64 -14.87
CA THR A 18 2.45 -6.60 -13.40
C THR A 18 2.93 -7.94 -12.86
N GLY A 19 4.21 -8.25 -13.01
CA GLY A 19 4.85 -9.41 -12.39
C GLY A 19 5.22 -9.17 -10.92
N ASN A 20 5.16 -7.92 -10.44
CA ASN A 20 5.48 -7.58 -9.06
C ASN A 20 4.27 -7.79 -8.14
N VAL A 21 4.29 -8.89 -7.38
CA VAL A 21 3.26 -9.26 -6.41
C VAL A 21 3.17 -8.26 -5.25
N GLN A 22 4.27 -7.61 -4.84
CA GLN A 22 4.25 -6.61 -3.74
C GLN A 22 3.39 -5.41 -4.14
N CYS A 23 3.72 -4.76 -5.26
CA CYS A 23 2.95 -3.61 -5.76
C CYS A 23 1.50 -3.99 -6.04
N ALA A 24 1.26 -5.17 -6.63
CA ALA A 24 -0.11 -5.64 -6.86
C ALA A 24 -0.88 -5.83 -5.54
N SER A 25 -0.22 -6.32 -4.47
CA SER A 25 -0.84 -6.51 -3.15
C SER A 25 -1.24 -5.17 -2.51
N GLU A 26 -0.40 -4.14 -2.65
CA GLU A 26 -0.73 -2.78 -2.20
C GLU A 26 -1.95 -2.21 -2.95
N VAL A 27 -1.96 -2.36 -4.28
CA VAL A 27 -3.09 -1.90 -5.12
C VAL A 27 -4.38 -2.64 -4.75
N MET A 28 -4.34 -3.97 -4.59
CA MET A 28 -5.51 -4.75 -4.18
C MET A 28 -5.99 -4.38 -2.78
N LYS A 29 -5.08 -4.08 -1.85
CA LYS A 29 -5.45 -3.61 -0.52
C LYS A 29 -6.21 -2.28 -0.58
N CYS A 30 -5.74 -1.31 -1.36
CA CYS A 30 -6.44 -0.04 -1.57
C CYS A 30 -7.83 -0.24 -2.17
N ILE A 31 -7.97 -1.13 -3.15
CA ILE A 31 -9.25 -1.43 -3.78
C ILE A 31 -10.23 -2.07 -2.78
N LEU A 32 -9.76 -3.02 -1.96
CA LEU A 32 -10.61 -3.65 -0.95
C LEU A 32 -11.02 -2.66 0.15
N ASP A 33 -10.13 -1.77 0.59
CA ASP A 33 -10.45 -0.71 1.56
C ASP A 33 -11.52 0.27 1.02
N GLN A 34 -11.59 0.45 -0.31
CA GLN A 34 -12.57 1.32 -0.99
C GLN A 34 -13.89 0.61 -1.33
N ASN A 35 -14.16 -0.55 -0.73
CA ASN A 35 -15.33 -1.38 -1.02
C ASN A 35 -15.37 -1.98 -2.43
N GLY A 36 -14.21 -2.20 -3.05
CA GLY A 36 -14.07 -2.92 -4.31
C GLY A 36 -13.98 -2.01 -5.55
N LEU A 37 -14.27 -2.59 -6.72
CA LEU A 37 -13.96 -1.99 -8.02
C LEU A 37 -15.11 -1.22 -8.68
N GLN A 38 -16.29 -1.17 -8.07
CA GLN A 38 -17.47 -0.63 -8.74
C GLN A 38 -17.33 0.85 -9.10
N PRO A 39 -17.79 1.29 -10.29
CA PRO A 39 -18.46 0.52 -11.36
C PRO A 39 -17.50 -0.11 -12.38
N GLY A 40 -16.18 0.05 -12.20
CA GLY A 40 -15.15 -0.37 -13.16
C GLY A 40 -14.58 -1.76 -12.91
N GLY A 41 -13.37 -1.97 -13.45
CA GLY A 41 -12.62 -3.21 -13.33
C GLY A 41 -11.13 -3.01 -13.59
N LEU A 42 -10.35 -4.08 -13.47
CA LEU A 42 -8.92 -4.06 -13.76
C LEU A 42 -8.69 -4.26 -15.26
N ILE A 43 -8.13 -3.25 -15.92
CA ILE A 43 -7.71 -3.36 -17.32
C ILE A 43 -6.32 -3.97 -17.35
N LEU A 44 -6.22 -5.19 -17.88
CA LEU A 44 -4.96 -5.92 -18.02
C LEU A 44 -4.20 -5.47 -19.29
N GLY A 45 -3.94 -4.15 -19.36
CA GLY A 45 -3.33 -3.50 -20.52
C GLY A 45 -1.80 -3.53 -20.46
N GLY A 46 -1.19 -4.66 -20.79
CA GLY A 46 0.26 -4.85 -20.88
C GLY A 46 0.78 -4.80 -22.32
N LYS A 47 1.92 -4.12 -22.58
CA LYS A 47 2.71 -4.35 -23.81
C LYS A 47 3.80 -5.36 -23.52
N LEU A 48 3.98 -6.30 -24.45
CA LEU A 48 5.03 -7.32 -24.37
C LEU A 48 6.41 -6.67 -24.49
N HIS A 49 7.42 -7.38 -23.98
CA HIS A 49 8.80 -7.02 -24.25
C HIS A 49 9.07 -7.11 -25.75
N ARG A 50 9.95 -6.27 -26.28
CA ARG A 50 10.29 -6.31 -27.71
C ARG A 50 10.89 -7.65 -28.15
N GLU A 51 11.54 -8.34 -27.22
CA GLU A 51 12.14 -9.67 -27.42
C GLU A 51 11.05 -10.76 -27.51
N SER A 52 9.87 -10.54 -26.93
CA SER A 52 8.73 -11.46 -26.94
C SER A 52 7.96 -11.33 -28.25
N CYS A 53 8.40 -12.07 -29.26
CA CYS A 53 7.90 -12.00 -30.64
C CYS A 53 7.06 -13.21 -31.05
N GLU A 54 6.90 -14.22 -30.19
CA GLU A 54 6.14 -15.42 -30.52
C GLU A 54 4.63 -15.17 -30.36
N PRO A 55 3.76 -15.78 -31.18
CA PRO A 55 2.32 -15.60 -31.08
C PRO A 55 1.72 -16.10 -29.75
N GLU A 56 2.44 -16.93 -29.01
CA GLU A 56 2.08 -17.44 -27.68
C GLU A 56 2.38 -16.44 -26.55
N ASP A 57 3.34 -15.53 -26.74
CA ASP A 57 3.78 -14.58 -25.71
C ASP A 57 2.67 -13.70 -25.11
N PRO A 58 1.69 -13.19 -25.89
CA PRO A 58 0.54 -12.49 -25.32
C PRO A 58 -0.21 -13.31 -24.27
N PHE A 59 -0.33 -14.62 -24.46
CA PHE A 59 -1.03 -15.49 -23.51
C PHE A 59 -0.25 -15.60 -22.20
N TYR A 60 1.06 -15.81 -22.27
CA TYR A 60 1.91 -15.83 -21.08
C TYR A 60 1.84 -14.50 -20.30
N GLY A 61 1.84 -13.36 -21.00
CA GLY A 61 1.71 -12.04 -20.39
C GLY A 61 0.40 -11.84 -19.62
N HIS A 62 -0.73 -12.27 -20.20
CA HIS A 62 -2.03 -12.19 -19.53
C HIS A 62 -2.12 -13.14 -18.33
N ILE A 63 -1.67 -14.40 -18.49
CA ILE A 63 -1.66 -15.39 -17.40
C ILE A 63 -0.83 -14.86 -16.22
N LEU A 64 0.37 -14.35 -16.48
CA LEU A 64 1.25 -13.76 -15.46
C LEU A 64 0.54 -12.64 -14.69
N THR A 65 -0.11 -11.74 -15.42
CA THR A 65 -0.83 -10.59 -14.84
C THR A 65 -2.01 -11.06 -13.99
N MET A 66 -2.83 -11.99 -14.52
CA MET A 66 -3.99 -12.54 -13.82
C MET A 66 -3.59 -13.28 -12.54
N ASP A 67 -2.58 -14.15 -12.60
CA ASP A 67 -2.09 -14.90 -11.45
C ASP A 67 -1.48 -13.99 -10.38
N THR A 68 -0.76 -12.95 -10.81
CA THR A 68 -0.18 -11.96 -9.89
C THR A 68 -1.26 -11.20 -9.14
N TYR A 69 -2.30 -10.70 -9.83
CA TYR A 69 -3.42 -10.03 -9.17
C TYR A 69 -4.27 -10.99 -8.32
N ALA A 70 -4.45 -12.24 -8.73
CA ALA A 70 -5.15 -13.24 -7.93
C ALA A 70 -4.42 -13.53 -6.61
N ARG A 71 -3.09 -13.66 -6.65
CA ARG A 71 -2.26 -13.82 -5.45
C ARG A 71 -2.28 -12.57 -4.58
N ALA A 72 -2.14 -11.39 -5.20
CA ALA A 72 -2.21 -10.11 -4.51
C ALA A 72 -3.55 -9.91 -3.78
N LEU A 73 -4.66 -10.30 -4.41
CA LEU A 73 -5.99 -10.22 -3.81
C LEU A 73 -6.09 -11.10 -2.56
N LYS A 74 -5.56 -12.32 -2.60
CA LYS A 74 -5.49 -13.21 -1.42
C LYS A 74 -4.65 -12.60 -0.30
N ASN A 75 -3.49 -12.04 -0.63
CA ASN A 75 -2.61 -11.39 0.35
C ASN A 75 -3.32 -10.19 1.00
N ALA A 76 -3.90 -9.31 0.19
CA ALA A 76 -4.63 -8.12 0.64
C ALA A 76 -5.83 -8.48 1.52
N ALA A 77 -6.63 -9.47 1.12
CA ALA A 77 -7.75 -9.94 1.93
C ALA A 77 -7.31 -10.44 3.31
N LYS A 78 -6.18 -11.17 3.37
CA LYS A 78 -5.59 -11.63 4.63
C LYS A 78 -5.06 -10.47 5.50
N MET A 79 -4.40 -9.49 4.89
CA MET A 79 -3.91 -8.30 5.60
C MET A 79 -5.05 -7.52 6.24
N ILE A 80 -6.19 -7.40 5.54
CA ILE A 80 -7.39 -6.73 6.03
C ILE A 80 -8.06 -7.55 7.14
N SER A 81 -8.18 -8.88 6.97
CA SER A 81 -8.79 -9.74 7.99
C SER A 81 -8.01 -9.72 9.31
N ASP A 82 -6.68 -9.72 9.23
CA ASP A 82 -5.82 -9.74 10.42
C ASP A 82 -5.76 -8.36 11.10
N GLY A 83 -6.13 -7.29 10.37
CA GLY A 83 -6.32 -5.93 10.89
C GLY A 83 -5.09 -5.32 11.55
N ILE A 84 -3.89 -5.86 11.30
CA ILE A 84 -2.66 -5.43 11.98
C ILE A 84 -2.33 -3.97 11.65
N PHE A 85 -2.35 -3.62 10.36
CA PHE A 85 -2.05 -2.27 9.91
C PHE A 85 -3.09 -1.25 10.37
N ALA A 86 -4.38 -1.62 10.34
CA ALA A 86 -5.46 -0.75 10.80
C ALA A 86 -5.36 -0.45 12.31
N ARG A 87 -5.07 -1.48 13.13
CA ARG A 87 -4.84 -1.29 14.57
C ARG A 87 -3.63 -0.41 14.85
N ASN A 88 -2.53 -0.63 14.13
CA ASN A 88 -1.35 0.21 14.30
C ASN A 88 -1.61 1.67 13.94
N LEU A 89 -2.31 1.94 12.84
CA LEU A 89 -2.68 3.30 12.46
C LEU A 89 -3.52 3.97 13.56
N GLN A 90 -4.51 3.27 14.10
CA GLN A 90 -5.33 3.77 15.21
C GLN A 90 -4.50 4.04 16.47
N GLN A 91 -3.51 3.20 16.76
CA GLN A 91 -2.62 3.38 17.91
C GLN A 91 -1.68 4.58 17.73
N HIS A 92 -1.11 4.77 16.53
CA HIS A 92 -0.26 5.93 16.25
C HIS A 92 -1.00 7.26 16.36
N TYR A 93 -2.26 7.31 15.90
CA TYR A 93 -3.08 8.53 15.95
C TYR A 93 -3.98 8.60 17.19
N ILE A 94 -3.69 7.83 18.25
CA ILE A 94 -4.55 7.78 19.44
C ILE A 94 -4.66 9.13 20.18
N SER A 95 -3.67 10.01 20.05
CA SER A 95 -3.70 11.36 20.63
C SER A 95 -4.83 12.22 20.09
N TYR A 96 -5.27 11.99 18.85
CA TYR A 96 -6.40 12.69 18.24
C TYR A 96 -7.75 12.26 18.83
N LYS A 97 -7.81 11.13 19.53
CA LYS A 97 -9.00 10.70 20.30
C LYS A 97 -9.05 11.26 21.72
N SER A 98 -8.08 12.08 22.12
CA SER A 98 -8.16 12.81 23.39
C SER A 98 -9.15 13.98 23.28
N GLU A 99 -9.63 14.49 24.41
CA GLU A 99 -10.53 15.65 24.46
C GLU A 99 -9.99 16.85 23.67
N PHE A 100 -8.69 17.15 23.81
CA PHE A 100 -8.04 18.21 23.06
C PHE A 100 -7.89 17.85 21.57
N GLY A 101 -7.54 16.60 21.26
CA GLY A 101 -7.43 16.11 19.88
C GLY A 101 -8.75 16.17 19.11
N GLU A 102 -9.86 15.87 19.77
CA GLU A 102 -11.20 15.95 19.19
C GLU A 102 -11.63 17.40 18.96
N ARG A 103 -11.31 18.32 19.89
CA ARG A 103 -11.52 19.76 19.68
C ARG A 103 -10.72 20.29 18.48
N LEU A 104 -9.49 19.79 18.30
CA LEU A 104 -8.61 20.12 17.19
C LEU A 104 -9.18 19.60 15.85
N ASP A 105 -9.60 18.34 15.79
CA ASP A 105 -10.15 17.70 14.58
C ASP A 105 -11.46 18.37 14.13
N ASN A 106 -12.28 18.79 15.09
CA ASN A 106 -13.52 19.52 14.83
C ASN A 106 -13.33 21.01 14.52
N GLY A 107 -12.09 21.52 14.52
CA GLY A 107 -11.78 22.93 14.21
C GLY A 107 -12.26 23.93 15.27
N SER A 108 -12.47 23.48 16.50
CA SER A 108 -12.97 24.30 17.63
C SER A 108 -11.87 24.87 18.53
N CYS A 109 -10.61 24.50 18.28
CA CYS A 109 -9.44 25.05 18.97
C CYS A 109 -8.94 26.33 18.30
N THR A 110 -8.53 27.31 19.10
CA THR A 110 -7.80 28.48 18.62
C THR A 110 -6.29 28.29 18.77
N LEU A 111 -5.49 29.23 18.25
CA LEU A 111 -4.03 29.19 18.43
C LEU A 111 -3.64 29.41 19.90
N GLU A 112 -4.43 30.20 20.64
CA GLU A 112 -4.24 30.43 22.08
C GLU A 112 -4.44 29.15 22.89
N ASP A 113 -5.47 28.34 22.57
CA ASP A 113 -5.70 27.03 23.19
C ASP A 113 -4.47 26.10 22.97
N CYS A 114 -3.90 26.12 21.76
CA CYS A 114 -2.70 25.34 21.43
C CYS A 114 -1.46 25.80 22.21
N GLU A 115 -1.29 27.13 22.37
CA GLU A 115 -0.19 27.69 23.15
C GLU A 115 -0.27 27.28 24.63
N GLU A 116 -1.46 27.39 25.23
CA GLU A 116 -1.69 26.98 26.62
C GLU A 116 -1.43 25.48 26.82
N GLN A 117 -1.79 24.66 25.84
CA GLN A 117 -1.56 23.23 25.90
C GLN A 117 -0.08 22.86 25.86
N VAL A 118 0.70 23.50 24.98
CA VAL A 118 2.16 23.31 24.94
C VAL A 118 2.82 23.82 26.22
N ARG A 119 2.33 24.93 26.79
CA ARG A 119 2.85 25.48 28.04
C ARG A 119 2.62 24.54 29.23
N THR A 120 1.50 23.82 29.24
CA THR A 120 1.11 22.91 30.33
C THR A 120 1.79 21.54 30.21
N PHE A 121 1.84 20.97 29.00
CA PHE A 121 2.34 19.60 28.77
C PHE A 121 3.80 19.54 28.30
N GLY A 122 4.39 20.66 27.90
CA GLY A 122 5.77 20.75 27.42
C GLY A 122 5.94 20.24 25.98
N GLU A 123 7.18 19.91 25.63
CA GLU A 123 7.52 19.43 24.29
C GLU A 123 6.92 18.04 24.00
N PRO A 124 6.36 17.80 22.81
CA PRO A 124 5.80 16.51 22.45
C PRO A 124 6.90 15.47 22.30
N LYS A 125 6.66 14.27 22.83
CA LYS A 125 7.54 13.12 22.64
C LYS A 125 7.31 12.52 21.26
N THR A 126 8.40 12.35 20.50
CA THR A 126 8.36 11.64 19.22
C THR A 126 8.11 10.15 19.43
N GLN A 127 7.29 9.57 18.56
CA GLN A 127 7.02 8.12 18.53
C GLN A 127 7.73 7.52 17.31
N SER A 128 8.30 6.33 17.46
CA SER A 128 8.89 5.60 16.33
C SER A 128 7.79 5.04 15.43
N ALA A 129 7.92 5.20 14.12
CA ALA A 129 6.98 4.63 13.14
C ALA A 129 7.20 3.13 12.90
N HIS A 130 8.30 2.55 13.39
CA HIS A 130 8.65 1.13 13.25
C HIS A 130 8.53 0.61 11.80
N ILE A 131 8.99 1.39 10.83
CA ILE A 131 8.79 1.14 9.40
C ILE A 131 9.32 -0.25 9.00
N GLU A 132 10.53 -0.59 9.43
CA GLU A 132 11.18 -1.86 9.12
C GLU A 132 10.41 -3.07 9.68
N HIS A 133 9.76 -2.90 10.84
CA HIS A 133 8.91 -3.93 11.42
C HIS A 133 7.68 -4.20 10.54
N TYR A 134 7.04 -3.13 10.07
CA TYR A 134 5.85 -3.24 9.22
C TYR A 134 6.15 -3.69 7.80
N GLU A 135 7.31 -3.31 7.24
CA GLU A 135 7.81 -3.89 5.98
C GLU A 135 8.06 -5.39 6.11
N ASN A 136 8.61 -5.85 7.24
CA ASN A 136 8.80 -7.27 7.48
C ASN A 136 7.46 -8.01 7.61
N ILE A 137 6.50 -7.44 8.36
CA ILE A 137 5.13 -7.99 8.43
C ILE A 137 4.51 -8.07 7.03
N PHE A 138 4.61 -7.01 6.22
CA PHE A 138 4.13 -6.99 4.84
C PHE A 138 4.77 -8.11 4.00
N ASN A 139 6.08 -8.27 4.07
CA ASN A 139 6.80 -9.33 3.36
C ASN A 139 6.33 -10.74 3.77
N ASN A 140 5.97 -10.95 5.04
CA ASN A 140 5.40 -12.23 5.49
C ASN A 140 4.02 -12.54 4.87
N TYR A 141 3.23 -11.51 4.55
CA TYR A 141 1.97 -11.70 3.81
C TYR A 141 2.23 -11.99 2.34
N VAL A 142 3.17 -11.29 1.71
CA VAL A 142 3.47 -11.45 0.27
C VAL A 142 4.13 -12.80 -0.03
N TYR A 143 5.05 -13.22 0.83
CA TYR A 143 5.82 -14.46 0.73
C TYR A 143 5.49 -15.38 1.91
N PRO A 144 4.30 -16.01 1.91
CA PRO A 144 3.92 -16.91 2.99
C PRO A 144 4.87 -18.10 3.03
N LYS A 145 5.32 -18.46 4.23
CA LYS A 145 6.12 -19.67 4.44
C LYS A 145 5.24 -20.88 4.10
N THR A 146 5.70 -21.72 3.18
CA THR A 146 5.07 -23.02 2.91
C THR A 146 5.11 -23.83 4.20
N GLN A 147 3.94 -24.30 4.64
CA GLN A 147 3.84 -25.21 5.78
C GLN A 147 4.27 -26.62 5.38
#